data_AF-A0AAU7R0G8-F1
#
_entry.id   AF-A0AAU7R0G8-F1
#
_cell.length_a   1.000
_cell.length_b   1.000
_cell.length_c   1.000
_cell.angle_alpha   90.00
_cell.angle_beta   90.00
_cell.angle_gamma   90.00
#
_symmetry.space_group_name_H-M   'P 1'
#
loop_
_entity.id
_entity.type
_entity.pdbx_description
1 polymer ?
#
loop_
_entity_poly.entity_id
_entity_poly.type
_entity_poly.pdbx_seq_one_letter_code
_entity_poly.pdbx_strand_id
1 'polypeptide(L)'
;MLSARRGATTGTALAALLLVTAGCGPVAERQPADLRVGYDSLDGTLAVWPPRGSLARDAEATAAITTAVRDWRSPVEDRVHVPTSGILFSGQVAGSALALVAADVPGEAASWLLQLDRDGQRWRVVHATEYTDPGYLVYSDVLPVREPAGRRYLTSARVERLTGPDGTVLGSTDGVTDPVAVPACRAVELTATLRPTPSLPRGRAADRVLDLGTATEAPRYPLVRDETGAGRRALTGLDTCVLAGERGPFGSVPRRIGDREAPRSAPESWPMAKIATRSLGSVALGDGEPGELEQLSWDTSAGTMTAVVYRPADGGTPVVSPADRSTTLQAYHLPMPGRPLAVLSWRTRDASFSAPPGTTRLVDRPGLVVVEHTDQRQTFSLAGTEKTWYRSLPTP
;
A
#
# COMPACT_ATOMS: atom_id res chain seq x y z
N MET A 1 -62.61 25.82 -85.54
CA MET A 1 -62.09 24.53 -86.04
C MET A 1 -61.11 23.98 -85.01
N LEU A 2 -61.24 22.70 -84.70
CA LEU A 2 -60.31 21.74 -84.03
C LEU A 2 -58.93 22.29 -83.64
N SER A 3 -58.30 21.96 -82.52
CA SER A 3 -58.54 21.04 -81.41
C SER A 3 -57.33 21.22 -80.45
N ALA A 4 -57.47 20.67 -79.25
CA ALA A 4 -56.39 20.11 -78.44
C ALA A 4 -55.58 21.02 -77.49
N ARG A 5 -55.90 20.78 -76.21
CA ARG A 5 -55.01 20.42 -75.08
C ARG A 5 -54.64 21.51 -74.06
N ARG A 6 -55.35 21.38 -72.92
CA ARG A 6 -54.99 21.79 -71.56
C ARG A 6 -53.68 21.13 -71.09
N GLY A 7 -52.99 21.84 -70.18
CA GLY A 7 -51.89 21.34 -69.33
C GLY A 7 -50.82 22.44 -69.18
N ALA A 8 -51.05 23.51 -68.42
CA ALA A 8 -50.91 23.60 -66.95
C ALA A 8 -49.49 23.24 -66.46
N THR A 9 -48.60 24.23 -66.44
CA THR A 9 -47.36 24.22 -65.66
C THR A 9 -47.70 24.50 -64.19
N THR A 10 -47.79 23.43 -63.42
CA THR A 10 -47.89 23.44 -61.95
C THR A 10 -46.48 23.38 -61.38
N GLY A 11 -46.19 24.31 -60.46
CA GLY A 11 -44.94 24.37 -59.71
C GLY A 11 -44.74 23.11 -58.88
N THR A 12 -43.57 22.51 -59.02
CA THR A 12 -43.15 21.35 -58.23
C THR A 12 -42.15 21.81 -57.17
N ALA A 13 -42.47 21.40 -55.95
CA ALA A 13 -41.69 21.54 -54.75
C ALA A 13 -40.43 20.64 -54.77
N LEU A 14 -39.35 21.14 -54.16
CA LEU A 14 -38.24 20.37 -53.60
C LEU A 14 -37.75 21.20 -52.39
N ALA A 15 -38.08 20.82 -51.15
CA ALA A 15 -37.52 19.73 -50.34
C ALA A 15 -36.20 20.08 -49.64
N ALA A 16 -36.23 19.88 -48.33
CA ALA A 16 -35.12 19.64 -47.39
C ALA A 16 -34.23 20.82 -46.98
N LEU A 17 -34.51 21.36 -45.78
CA LEU A 17 -33.53 21.46 -44.68
C LEU A 17 -34.23 21.88 -43.39
N LEU A 18 -34.79 20.89 -42.69
CA LEU A 18 -35.08 21.00 -41.25
C LEU A 18 -33.75 20.89 -40.51
N LEU A 19 -33.09 22.02 -40.28
CA LEU A 19 -32.05 22.12 -39.27
C LEU A 19 -32.76 22.15 -37.91
N VAL A 20 -32.89 20.96 -37.34
CA VAL A 20 -33.15 20.76 -35.92
C VAL A 20 -32.03 21.50 -35.18
N THR A 21 -32.38 22.62 -34.56
CA THR A 21 -31.59 23.22 -33.50
C THR A 21 -31.62 22.27 -32.31
N ALA A 22 -30.78 21.22 -32.36
CA ALA A 22 -30.26 20.58 -31.17
C ALA A 22 -29.24 21.55 -30.53
N GLY A 23 -29.75 22.74 -30.17
CA GLY A 23 -29.02 23.71 -29.38
C GLY A 23 -28.82 23.08 -28.02
N CYS A 24 -27.54 22.94 -27.65
CA CYS A 24 -27.04 22.73 -26.32
C CYS A 24 -28.10 23.04 -25.27
N GLY A 25 -28.76 21.99 -24.75
CA GLY A 25 -29.42 22.11 -23.46
C GLY A 25 -28.40 22.68 -22.48
N PRO A 26 -28.82 23.49 -21.49
CA PRO A 26 -27.88 23.91 -20.47
C PRO A 26 -27.24 22.63 -19.96
N VAL A 27 -25.94 22.50 -20.16
CA VAL A 27 -25.13 21.67 -19.28
C VAL A 27 -25.51 22.26 -17.93
N ALA A 28 -26.42 21.59 -17.22
CA ALA A 28 -26.71 21.92 -15.85
C ALA A 28 -25.33 22.09 -15.27
N GLU A 29 -25.00 23.32 -14.85
CA GLU A 29 -23.79 23.58 -14.10
C GLU A 29 -23.81 22.50 -13.05
N ARG A 30 -22.97 21.47 -13.22
CA ARG A 30 -22.76 20.49 -12.18
C ARG A 30 -22.09 21.34 -11.13
N GLN A 31 -22.88 21.96 -10.25
CA GLN A 31 -22.39 22.47 -8.99
C GLN A 31 -21.50 21.35 -8.49
N PRO A 32 -20.18 21.58 -8.41
CA PRO A 32 -19.29 20.50 -8.11
C PRO A 32 -19.68 20.06 -6.70
N ALA A 33 -20.33 18.90 -6.62
CA ALA A 33 -20.96 18.44 -5.39
C ALA A 33 -19.88 18.32 -4.33
N ASP A 34 -20.16 18.81 -3.14
CA ASP A 34 -19.25 18.65 -2.00
C ASP A 34 -18.95 17.17 -1.76
N LEU A 35 -17.79 16.89 -1.18
CA LEU A 35 -17.50 15.55 -0.70
C LEU A 35 -18.61 15.11 0.24
N ARG A 36 -19.02 13.85 0.11
CA ARG A 36 -19.93 13.25 1.08
C ARG A 36 -19.22 13.15 2.43
N VAL A 37 -19.95 13.44 3.50
CA VAL A 37 -19.50 13.12 4.85
C VAL A 37 -19.90 11.69 5.17
N GLY A 38 -18.94 10.89 5.63
CA GLY A 38 -18.99 9.44 5.56
C GLY A 38 -18.63 8.93 4.16
N TYR A 39 -18.65 7.61 4.01
CA TYR A 39 -18.44 6.93 2.74
C TYR A 39 -19.58 5.94 2.48
N ASP A 40 -20.09 5.90 1.25
CA ASP A 40 -21.21 5.06 0.83
C ASP A 40 -20.77 3.58 0.74
N SER A 41 -20.63 2.98 1.92
CA SER A 41 -20.07 1.66 2.13
C SER A 41 -20.89 0.94 3.19
N LEU A 42 -21.43 -0.21 2.81
CA LEU A 42 -22.31 -1.01 3.65
C LEU A 42 -21.75 -2.42 3.81
N ASP A 43 -21.85 -2.94 5.02
CA ASP A 43 -21.69 -4.35 5.33
C ASP A 43 -23.01 -4.88 5.89
N GLY A 44 -23.87 -5.37 5.00
CA GLY A 44 -25.29 -5.56 5.31
C GLY A 44 -26.00 -4.22 5.50
N THR A 45 -26.56 -4.00 6.69
CA THR A 45 -27.20 -2.74 7.07
C THR A 45 -26.26 -1.78 7.80
N LEU A 46 -25.03 -2.21 8.10
CA LEU A 46 -24.04 -1.41 8.81
C LEU A 46 -23.32 -0.47 7.83
N ALA A 47 -23.46 0.84 8.02
CA ALA A 47 -22.60 1.82 7.37
C ALA A 47 -21.17 1.69 7.93
N VAL A 48 -20.20 1.31 7.09
CA VAL A 48 -18.81 1.07 7.51
C VAL A 48 -18.15 2.38 7.92
N TRP A 49 -18.39 3.45 7.16
CA TRP A 49 -17.90 4.80 7.43
C TRP A 49 -19.06 5.80 7.51
N PRO A 50 -19.77 5.89 8.64
CA PRO A 50 -20.81 6.89 8.82
C PRO A 50 -20.19 8.29 9.04
N PRO A 51 -20.97 9.38 8.94
CA PRO A 51 -20.50 10.71 9.32
C PRO A 51 -20.04 10.75 10.78
N ARG A 52 -18.82 11.22 11.04
CA ARG A 52 -18.20 11.25 12.39
C ARG A 52 -17.30 12.44 12.64
N GLY A 53 -17.22 12.82 13.91
CA GLY A 53 -16.48 13.96 14.41
C GLY A 53 -17.35 15.19 14.61
N SER A 54 -16.88 16.11 15.45
CA SER A 54 -17.62 17.30 15.87
C SER A 54 -17.97 18.28 14.74
N LEU A 55 -17.32 18.16 13.57
CA LEU A 55 -17.54 19.02 12.40
C LEU A 55 -18.25 18.29 11.25
N ALA A 56 -18.69 17.03 11.46
CA ALA A 56 -19.32 16.22 10.41
C ALA A 56 -20.64 16.78 9.85
N ARG A 57 -21.31 17.67 10.60
CA ARG A 57 -22.55 18.34 10.18
C ARG A 57 -22.34 19.81 9.80
N ASP A 58 -21.10 20.27 9.79
CA ASP A 58 -20.73 21.63 9.42
C ASP A 58 -20.55 21.71 7.90
N ALA A 59 -21.49 22.40 7.23
CA ALA A 59 -21.48 22.58 5.79
C ALA A 59 -20.31 23.46 5.31
N GLU A 60 -19.91 24.45 6.10
CA GLU A 60 -18.79 25.33 5.76
C GLU A 60 -17.47 24.56 5.83
N ALA A 61 -17.28 23.76 6.90
CA ALA A 61 -16.13 22.85 7.00
C ALA A 61 -16.11 21.86 5.83
N THR A 62 -17.24 21.26 5.48
CA THR A 62 -17.35 20.29 4.38
C THR A 62 -16.98 20.90 3.02
N ALA A 63 -17.49 22.09 2.70
CA ALA A 63 -17.16 22.80 1.47
C ALA A 63 -15.68 23.20 1.40
N ALA A 64 -15.10 23.66 2.52
CA ALA A 64 -13.71 24.04 2.60
C ALA A 64 -12.75 22.83 2.49
N ILE A 65 -13.06 21.72 3.16
CA ILE A 65 -12.34 20.43 3.00
C ILE A 65 -12.39 19.99 1.54
N THR A 66 -13.57 20.04 0.93
CA THR A 66 -13.75 19.65 -0.47
C THR A 66 -12.87 20.47 -1.41
N THR A 67 -12.80 21.79 -1.20
CA THR A 67 -11.91 22.67 -1.98
C THR A 67 -10.44 22.24 -1.83
N ALA A 68 -9.98 22.02 -0.60
CA ALA A 68 -8.61 21.58 -0.34
C ALA A 68 -8.28 20.22 -1.02
N VAL A 69 -9.23 19.27 -1.02
CA VAL A 69 -9.05 17.98 -1.69
C VAL A 69 -9.06 18.09 -3.21
N ARG A 70 -9.91 18.95 -3.79
CA ARG A 70 -9.91 19.23 -5.25
C ARG A 70 -8.60 19.87 -5.72
N ASP A 71 -7.98 20.68 -4.87
CA ASP A 71 -6.74 21.38 -5.17
C ASP A 71 -5.50 20.48 -5.04
N TRP A 72 -5.59 19.42 -4.22
CA TRP A 72 -4.51 18.44 -4.07
C TRP A 72 -4.25 17.68 -5.39
N ARG A 73 -2.98 17.31 -5.59
CA ARG A 73 -2.51 16.51 -6.72
C ARG A 73 -1.73 15.33 -6.19
N SER A 74 -1.91 14.20 -6.84
CA SER A 74 -1.16 12.99 -6.55
C SER A 74 0.31 13.11 -7.03
N PRO A 75 1.20 12.17 -6.67
CA PRO A 75 2.59 12.15 -7.12
C PRO A 75 2.82 12.23 -8.63
N VAL A 76 1.85 11.75 -9.43
CA VAL A 76 1.90 11.84 -10.90
C VAL A 76 0.98 12.93 -11.47
N GLU A 77 0.61 13.89 -10.63
CA GLU A 77 -0.18 15.09 -10.98
C GLU A 77 -1.64 14.82 -11.37
N ASP A 78 -2.16 13.65 -11.01
CA ASP A 78 -3.57 13.31 -11.20
C ASP A 78 -4.46 14.00 -10.14
N ARG A 79 -5.74 14.11 -10.48
CA ARG A 79 -6.76 14.77 -9.66
C ARG A 79 -7.66 13.76 -8.97
N VAL A 80 -8.12 14.14 -7.77
CA VAL A 80 -9.12 13.37 -7.03
C VAL A 80 -10.46 13.35 -7.76
N HIS A 81 -11.06 12.17 -7.86
CA HIS A 81 -12.42 12.00 -8.30
C HIS A 81 -13.39 12.18 -7.12
N VAL A 82 -13.85 13.42 -6.93
CA VAL A 82 -14.74 13.81 -5.81
C VAL A 82 -15.99 12.93 -5.67
N PRO A 83 -16.72 12.54 -6.74
CA PRO A 83 -17.95 11.74 -6.61
C PRO A 83 -17.77 10.37 -5.96
N THR A 84 -16.58 9.77 -6.06
CA THR A 84 -16.23 8.48 -5.45
C THR A 84 -15.30 8.64 -4.25
N SER A 85 -15.10 9.86 -3.79
CA SER A 85 -14.32 10.17 -2.59
C SER A 85 -15.24 10.55 -1.43
N GLY A 86 -14.74 10.46 -0.19
CA GLY A 86 -15.56 10.76 0.99
C GLY A 86 -14.76 11.13 2.23
N ILE A 87 -15.35 11.98 3.07
CA ILE A 87 -14.78 12.40 4.35
C ILE A 87 -15.07 11.31 5.39
N LEU A 88 -14.03 10.59 5.82
CA LEU A 88 -14.14 9.52 6.81
C LEU A 88 -14.29 10.08 8.24
N PHE A 89 -13.72 11.25 8.50
CA PHE A 89 -13.78 11.95 9.78
C PHE A 89 -13.61 13.46 9.56
N SER A 90 -14.36 14.27 10.32
CA SER A 90 -14.18 15.72 10.39
C SER A 90 -14.52 16.22 11.80
N GLY A 91 -13.52 16.71 12.54
CA GLY A 91 -13.71 17.07 13.94
C GLY A 91 -12.49 17.68 14.61
N GLN A 92 -12.59 17.86 15.92
CA GLN A 92 -11.46 18.26 16.77
C GLN A 92 -10.81 17.03 17.41
N VAL A 93 -9.49 16.90 17.30
CA VAL A 93 -8.68 15.87 17.95
C VAL A 93 -7.53 16.55 18.68
N ALA A 94 -7.38 16.27 19.97
CA ALA A 94 -6.38 16.92 20.83
C ALA A 94 -6.36 18.47 20.72
N GLY A 95 -7.54 19.09 20.54
CA GLY A 95 -7.69 20.54 20.41
C GLY A 95 -7.35 21.12 19.04
N SER A 96 -7.02 20.28 18.04
CA SER A 96 -6.75 20.70 16.66
C SER A 96 -7.79 20.16 15.70
N ALA A 97 -8.14 20.95 14.68
CA ALA A 97 -9.06 20.52 13.64
C ALA A 97 -8.37 19.48 12.75
N LEU A 98 -9.07 18.37 12.52
CA LEU A 98 -8.61 17.23 11.74
C LEU A 98 -9.72 16.80 10.78
N ALA A 99 -9.35 16.56 9.51
CA ALA A 99 -10.19 15.82 8.58
C ALA A 99 -9.40 14.70 7.92
N LEU A 100 -10.05 13.56 7.73
CA LEU A 100 -9.51 12.39 7.03
C LEU A 100 -10.41 12.08 5.84
N VAL A 101 -9.82 12.00 4.64
CA VAL A 101 -10.54 11.79 3.40
C VAL A 101 -9.99 10.56 2.69
N ALA A 102 -10.87 9.64 2.33
CA ALA A 102 -10.56 8.63 1.32
C ALA A 102 -10.74 9.28 -0.05
N ALA A 103 -9.61 9.54 -0.71
CA ALA A 103 -9.55 10.11 -2.04
C ALA A 103 -9.32 9.01 -3.08
N ASP A 104 -10.19 8.98 -4.07
CA ASP A 104 -10.07 8.11 -5.25
C ASP A 104 -9.34 8.84 -6.37
N VAL A 105 -8.29 8.22 -6.91
CA VAL A 105 -7.47 8.75 -8.00
C VAL A 105 -7.40 7.68 -9.09
N PRO A 106 -8.33 7.70 -10.07
CA PRO A 106 -8.54 6.57 -11.00
C PRO A 106 -7.32 6.14 -11.81
N GLY A 107 -6.35 7.04 -12.05
CA GLY A 107 -5.17 6.78 -12.87
C GLY A 107 -4.08 5.92 -12.22
N GLU A 108 -4.09 5.74 -10.89
CA GLU A 108 -2.94 5.21 -10.15
C GLU A 108 -3.09 3.76 -9.68
N ALA A 109 -4.28 3.17 -9.84
CA ALA A 109 -4.63 1.88 -9.24
C ALA A 109 -4.25 1.83 -7.74
N ALA A 110 -4.55 2.93 -7.04
CA ALA A 110 -4.30 3.11 -5.61
C ALA A 110 -5.42 3.98 -5.01
N SER A 111 -5.57 3.94 -3.70
CA SER A 111 -6.45 4.83 -2.95
C SER A 111 -5.64 5.67 -1.98
N TRP A 112 -6.05 6.92 -1.75
CA TRP A 112 -5.27 7.87 -0.96
C TRP A 112 -6.00 8.25 0.32
N LEU A 113 -5.33 8.11 1.46
CA LEU A 113 -5.79 8.68 2.72
C LEU A 113 -5.18 10.08 2.86
N LEU A 114 -6.00 11.12 2.67
CA LEU A 114 -5.60 12.50 2.86
C LEU A 114 -5.91 12.92 4.30
N GLN A 115 -4.92 13.45 4.98
CA GLN A 115 -5.09 14.10 6.27
C GLN A 115 -4.97 15.61 6.09
N LEU A 116 -5.98 16.32 6.58
CA LEU A 116 -6.05 17.77 6.52
C LEU A 116 -6.00 18.36 7.92
N ASP A 117 -5.26 19.47 8.06
CA ASP A 117 -5.34 20.36 9.20
C ASP A 117 -6.08 21.65 8.79
N ARG A 118 -6.41 22.47 9.80
CA ARG A 118 -6.99 23.79 9.60
C ARG A 118 -6.10 24.86 10.17
N ASP A 119 -5.72 25.81 9.33
CA ASP A 119 -5.01 27.03 9.71
C ASP A 119 -5.97 28.22 9.57
N GLY A 120 -6.45 28.74 10.70
CA GLY A 120 -7.53 29.73 10.74
C GLY A 120 -8.83 29.18 10.15
N GLN A 121 -9.18 29.64 8.94
CA GLN A 121 -10.35 29.17 8.18
C GLN A 121 -9.97 28.29 6.97
N ARG A 122 -8.68 28.10 6.72
CA ARG A 122 -8.20 27.39 5.54
C ARG A 122 -7.84 25.96 5.89
N TRP A 123 -8.53 25.02 5.27
CA TRP A 123 -8.13 23.61 5.26
C TRP A 123 -7.02 23.39 4.24
N ARG A 124 -6.06 22.53 4.58
CA ARG A 124 -5.00 22.09 3.65
C ARG A 124 -4.66 20.63 3.88
N VAL A 125 -4.33 19.92 2.82
CA VAL A 125 -3.77 18.57 2.92
C VAL A 125 -2.35 18.70 3.45
N VAL A 126 -2.10 18.18 4.65
CA VAL A 126 -0.77 18.16 5.28
C VAL A 126 -0.08 16.81 5.12
N HIS A 127 -0.84 15.77 4.84
CA HIS A 127 -0.32 14.44 4.64
C HIS A 127 -1.20 13.66 3.65
N ALA A 128 -0.56 12.87 2.79
CA ALA A 128 -1.23 12.01 1.84
C ALA A 128 -0.54 10.65 1.86
N THR A 129 -1.30 9.62 2.19
CA THR A 129 -0.78 8.25 2.29
C THR A 129 -1.40 7.40 1.18
N GLU A 130 -0.55 6.75 0.39
CA GLU A 130 -0.94 5.86 -0.69
C GLU A 130 -1.20 4.46 -0.14
N TYR A 131 -2.39 3.94 -0.45
CA TYR A 131 -2.73 2.55 -0.26
C TYR A 131 -2.78 1.87 -1.63
N THR A 132 -1.81 1.00 -1.91
CA THR A 132 -1.60 0.38 -3.22
C THR A 132 -2.61 -0.73 -3.57
N ASP A 133 -3.59 -0.98 -2.70
CA ASP A 133 -4.78 -1.79 -3.00
C ASP A 133 -5.96 -0.86 -3.36
N PRO A 134 -6.37 -0.80 -4.63
CA PRO A 134 -7.52 0.02 -5.01
C PRO A 134 -8.79 -0.40 -4.26
N GLY A 135 -9.52 0.57 -3.70
CA GLY A 135 -10.83 0.35 -3.06
C GLY A 135 -10.78 -0.14 -1.61
N TYR A 136 -9.58 -0.32 -1.05
CA TYR A 136 -9.42 -0.85 0.30
C TYR A 136 -9.73 0.16 1.41
N LEU A 137 -9.49 1.46 1.22
CA LEU A 137 -9.80 2.46 2.26
C LEU A 137 -11.28 2.40 2.70
N VAL A 138 -12.16 2.06 1.75
CA VAL A 138 -13.59 1.88 1.96
C VAL A 138 -13.91 0.70 2.88
N TYR A 139 -13.09 -0.34 2.86
CA TYR A 139 -13.23 -1.55 3.67
C TYR A 139 -12.08 -1.71 4.69
N SER A 140 -11.40 -0.62 5.03
CA SER A 140 -10.39 -0.65 6.08
C SER A 140 -11.08 -0.68 7.43
N ASP A 141 -10.56 -1.47 8.36
CA ASP A 141 -11.05 -1.48 9.74
C ASP A 141 -10.32 -0.47 10.62
N VAL A 142 -9.04 -0.25 10.34
CA VAL A 142 -8.17 0.65 11.09
C VAL A 142 -7.36 1.48 10.09
N LEU A 143 -7.39 2.79 10.26
CA LEU A 143 -6.62 3.75 9.46
C LEU A 143 -5.67 4.53 10.39
N PRO A 144 -4.42 4.80 9.99
CA PRO A 144 -3.49 5.58 10.78
C PRO A 144 -3.90 7.05 10.77
N VAL A 145 -3.74 7.69 11.93
CA VAL A 145 -3.87 9.15 12.09
C VAL A 145 -2.56 9.67 12.64
N ARG A 146 -1.99 10.67 11.97
CA ARG A 146 -0.72 11.27 12.35
C ARG A 146 -0.98 12.51 13.19
N GLU A 147 -0.62 12.47 14.46
CA GLU A 147 -0.62 13.64 15.32
C GLU A 147 0.79 13.90 15.87
N PRO A 148 1.19 15.16 16.12
CA PRO A 148 2.47 15.46 16.75
C PRO A 148 2.61 14.81 18.13
N ALA A 149 1.50 14.67 18.87
CA ALA A 149 1.46 14.11 20.21
C ALA A 149 1.56 12.57 20.26
N GLY A 150 1.62 11.89 19.11
CA GLY A 150 1.74 10.44 19.01
C GLY A 150 0.87 9.82 17.92
N ARG A 151 0.99 8.50 17.74
CA ARG A 151 0.18 7.77 16.76
C ARG A 151 -1.25 7.62 17.28
N ARG A 152 -2.25 7.82 16.43
CA ARG A 152 -3.65 7.48 16.69
C ARG A 152 -4.18 6.64 15.55
N TYR A 153 -5.37 6.06 15.74
CA TYR A 153 -6.05 5.32 14.70
C TYR A 153 -7.50 5.76 14.57
N LEU A 154 -8.02 5.76 13.35
CA LEU A 154 -9.44 5.87 13.06
C LEU A 154 -9.99 4.47 12.80
N THR A 155 -10.98 4.03 13.57
CA THR A 155 -11.61 2.71 13.41
C THR A 155 -12.95 2.82 12.69
N SER A 156 -13.20 1.89 11.76
CA SER A 156 -14.50 1.80 11.06
C SER A 156 -15.62 1.40 12.01
N ALA A 157 -16.88 1.49 11.57
CA ALA A 157 -18.03 1.01 12.34
C ALA A 157 -18.04 -0.50 12.54
N ARG A 158 -17.29 -1.26 11.74
CA ARG A 158 -17.14 -2.70 11.92
C ARG A 158 -16.29 -3.06 13.13
N VAL A 159 -15.42 -2.16 13.58
CA VAL A 159 -14.61 -2.39 14.78
C VAL A 159 -15.47 -2.20 16.02
N GLU A 160 -15.52 -3.23 16.86
CA GLU A 160 -16.12 -3.17 18.19
C GLU A 160 -15.08 -2.72 19.22
N ARG A 161 -13.85 -3.20 19.08
CA ARG A 161 -12.75 -2.96 20.02
C ARG A 161 -11.42 -2.98 19.30
N LEU A 162 -10.58 -1.98 19.54
CA LEU A 162 -9.17 -1.99 19.12
C LEU A 162 -8.28 -2.20 20.34
N THR A 163 -7.40 -3.18 20.27
CA THR A 163 -6.42 -3.49 21.31
C THR A 163 -5.04 -3.03 20.85
N GLY A 164 -4.37 -2.29 21.72
CA GLY A 164 -3.03 -1.75 21.50
C GLY A 164 -1.92 -2.80 21.66
N PRO A 165 -0.66 -2.38 21.50
CA PRO A 165 0.49 -3.27 21.51
C PRO A 165 0.82 -3.87 22.88
N ASP A 166 0.31 -3.27 23.95
CA ASP A 166 0.38 -3.73 25.33
C ASP A 166 -0.75 -4.72 25.70
N GLY A 167 -1.66 -5.00 24.77
CA GLY A 167 -2.83 -5.84 25.02
C GLY A 167 -4.00 -5.09 25.69
N THR A 168 -3.88 -3.78 25.89
CA THR A 168 -4.93 -2.96 26.50
C THR A 168 -5.90 -2.44 25.43
N VAL A 169 -7.18 -2.33 25.78
CA VAL A 169 -8.18 -1.71 24.92
C VAL A 169 -7.90 -0.23 24.80
N LEU A 170 -7.85 0.28 23.56
CA LEU A 170 -7.67 1.69 23.29
C LEU A 170 -9.00 2.43 23.46
N GLY A 171 -9.01 3.48 24.29
CA GLY A 171 -10.12 4.43 24.34
C GLY A 171 -10.31 5.10 22.99
N SER A 172 -11.56 5.43 22.63
CA SER A 172 -11.84 6.17 21.39
C SER A 172 -13.02 7.12 21.54
N THR A 173 -12.98 8.22 20.80
CA THR A 173 -14.09 9.18 20.64
C THR A 173 -14.38 9.32 19.16
N ASP A 174 -15.63 9.13 18.75
CA ASP A 174 -16.05 9.13 17.33
C ASP A 174 -15.20 8.20 16.44
N GLY A 175 -14.66 7.11 17.01
CA GLY A 175 -13.79 6.14 16.34
C GLY A 175 -12.33 6.55 16.23
N VAL A 176 -11.93 7.75 16.65
CA VAL A 176 -10.51 8.12 16.76
C VAL A 176 -10.00 7.70 18.14
N THR A 177 -8.92 6.92 18.18
CA THR A 177 -8.35 6.43 19.43
C THR A 177 -7.61 7.50 20.22
N ASP A 178 -7.42 7.25 21.51
CA ASP A 178 -6.36 7.87 22.30
C ASP A 178 -4.96 7.63 21.69
N PRO A 179 -3.94 8.43 22.05
CA PRO A 179 -2.58 8.22 21.57
C PRO A 179 -2.07 6.83 21.94
N VAL A 180 -1.40 6.20 20.99
CA VAL A 180 -0.80 4.88 21.13
C VAL A 180 0.72 5.02 21.11
N ALA A 181 1.37 4.39 22.08
CA ALA A 181 2.81 4.32 22.15
C ALA A 181 3.35 3.36 21.09
N VAL A 182 3.57 3.87 19.89
CA VAL A 182 4.27 3.17 18.81
C VAL A 182 5.72 3.63 18.80
N PRO A 183 6.69 2.77 19.18
CA PRO A 183 8.10 3.14 19.14
C PRO A 183 8.54 3.42 17.70
N ALA A 184 9.41 4.42 17.53
CA ALA A 184 10.02 4.68 16.24
C ALA A 184 10.82 3.47 15.77
N CYS A 185 10.74 3.17 14.47
CA CYS A 185 11.52 2.12 13.81
C CYS A 185 11.27 0.71 14.36
N ARG A 186 10.10 0.46 14.98
CA ARG A 186 9.74 -0.86 15.51
C ARG A 186 8.30 -1.22 15.19
N ALA A 187 8.11 -2.41 14.63
CA ALA A 187 6.78 -2.94 14.38
C ALA A 187 6.07 -3.29 15.70
N VAL A 188 4.79 -2.94 15.78
CA VAL A 188 3.90 -3.28 16.89
C VAL A 188 2.58 -3.83 16.37
N GLU A 189 1.98 -4.73 17.13
CA GLU A 189 0.73 -5.38 16.76
C GLU A 189 -0.48 -4.63 17.33
N LEU A 190 -1.51 -4.51 16.51
CA LEU A 190 -2.84 -4.02 16.87
C LEU A 190 -3.85 -5.11 16.53
N THR A 191 -4.83 -5.30 17.40
CA THR A 191 -5.89 -6.30 17.20
C THR A 191 -7.25 -5.62 17.20
N ALA A 192 -7.92 -5.62 16.06
CA ALA A 192 -9.27 -5.10 15.88
C ALA A 192 -10.30 -6.23 16.00
N THR A 193 -11.03 -6.28 17.12
CA THR A 193 -12.21 -7.16 17.23
C THR A 193 -13.33 -6.58 16.38
N LEU A 194 -13.86 -7.39 15.47
CA LEU A 194 -14.89 -6.97 14.52
C LEU A 194 -16.28 -7.42 14.97
N ARG A 195 -17.27 -6.58 14.69
CA ARG A 195 -18.69 -6.90 14.86
C ARG A 195 -19.07 -8.02 13.90
N PRO A 196 -19.99 -8.91 14.30
CA PRO A 196 -20.62 -9.83 13.35
C PRO A 196 -21.38 -9.05 12.28
N THR A 197 -21.10 -9.34 11.01
CA THR A 197 -21.76 -8.73 9.85
C THR A 197 -22.01 -9.79 8.77
N PRO A 198 -22.82 -9.51 7.73
CA PRO A 198 -23.01 -10.47 6.64
C PRO A 198 -21.73 -10.86 5.90
N SER A 199 -20.75 -9.95 5.77
CA SER A 199 -19.44 -10.29 5.19
C SER A 199 -18.57 -11.14 6.13
N LEU A 200 -18.90 -11.17 7.43
CA LEU A 200 -18.22 -11.92 8.48
C LEU A 200 -19.23 -12.78 9.28
N PRO A 201 -19.91 -13.75 8.64
CA PRO A 201 -21.11 -14.41 9.19
C PRO A 201 -20.84 -15.29 10.41
N ARG A 202 -19.59 -15.71 10.61
CA ARG A 202 -19.14 -16.47 11.78
C ARG A 202 -18.31 -15.64 12.75
N GLY A 203 -18.18 -14.34 12.50
CA GLY A 203 -17.25 -13.42 13.18
C GLY A 203 -15.81 -13.91 13.04
N ARG A 204 -15.04 -13.42 12.05
CA ARG A 204 -13.58 -13.46 12.24
C ARG A 204 -13.31 -12.74 13.56
N ALA A 205 -12.78 -13.46 14.55
CA ALA A 205 -12.73 -12.99 15.94
C ALA A 205 -11.91 -11.70 16.10
N ALA A 206 -10.96 -11.44 15.20
CA ALA A 206 -10.26 -10.18 15.07
C ALA A 206 -9.59 -10.07 13.69
N ASP A 207 -9.42 -8.84 13.20
CA ASP A 207 -8.39 -8.50 12.23
C ASP A 207 -7.12 -8.08 12.98
N ARG A 208 -5.97 -8.53 12.50
CA ARG A 208 -4.67 -8.20 13.09
C ARG A 208 -3.89 -7.38 12.10
N VAL A 209 -3.33 -6.29 12.61
CA VAL A 209 -2.58 -5.33 11.83
C VAL A 209 -1.26 -5.06 12.54
N LEU A 210 -0.20 -4.92 11.78
CA LEU A 210 1.10 -4.46 12.25
C LEU A 210 1.27 -3.01 11.84
N ASP A 211 1.39 -2.12 12.82
CA ASP A 211 1.97 -0.81 12.57
C ASP A 211 3.48 -0.98 12.54
N LEU A 212 4.11 -0.69 11.41
CA LEU A 212 5.55 -0.87 11.27
C LEU A 212 6.37 0.10 12.14
N GLY A 213 5.76 1.09 12.80
CA GLY A 213 6.47 2.11 13.59
C GLY A 213 7.38 3.02 12.75
N THR A 214 7.23 2.94 11.43
CA THR A 214 7.86 3.79 10.43
C THR A 214 6.77 4.47 9.60
N ALA A 215 7.13 5.08 8.47
CA ALA A 215 6.16 5.60 7.49
C ALA A 215 5.16 6.60 8.10
N THR A 216 5.64 7.46 9.00
CA THR A 216 4.93 8.70 9.33
C THR A 216 5.01 9.71 8.18
N GLU A 217 5.95 9.52 7.24
CA GLU A 217 6.15 10.37 6.08
C GLU A 217 5.40 9.87 4.85
N ALA A 218 4.89 10.81 4.07
CA ALA A 218 4.16 10.52 2.85
C ALA A 218 5.15 9.92 1.84
N PRO A 219 4.72 8.95 1.02
CA PRO A 219 3.35 8.47 0.83
C PRO A 219 3.05 7.13 1.52
N ARG A 220 3.92 6.63 2.42
CA ARG A 220 3.91 5.21 2.81
C ARG A 220 2.82 4.89 3.83
N TYR A 221 2.00 3.87 3.58
CA TYR A 221 0.98 3.42 4.52
C TYR A 221 1.57 2.47 5.59
N PRO A 222 1.58 2.84 6.88
CA PRO A 222 2.33 2.11 7.91
C PRO A 222 1.68 0.81 8.39
N LEU A 223 0.40 0.57 8.08
CA LEU A 223 -0.37 -0.55 8.61
C LEU A 223 -0.39 -1.74 7.63
N VAL A 224 0.08 -2.89 8.09
CA VAL A 224 0.20 -4.12 7.29
C VAL A 224 -0.71 -5.21 7.87
N ARG A 225 -1.48 -5.91 7.04
CA ARG A 225 -2.34 -7.01 7.51
C ARG A 225 -1.51 -8.22 7.97
N ASP A 226 -1.83 -8.76 9.15
CA ASP A 226 -1.16 -9.93 9.72
C ASP A 226 -2.16 -11.00 10.18
N GLU A 227 -2.86 -11.60 9.21
CA GLU A 227 -3.91 -12.61 9.46
C GLU A 227 -3.44 -13.80 10.31
N THR A 228 -2.14 -14.13 10.26
CA THR A 228 -1.57 -15.31 10.94
C THR A 228 -0.88 -14.97 12.25
N GLY A 229 -0.70 -13.67 12.57
CA GLY A 229 0.15 -13.23 13.68
C GLY A 229 1.62 -13.61 13.51
N ALA A 230 2.07 -13.84 12.26
CA ALA A 230 3.44 -14.25 11.96
C ALA A 230 4.35 -13.04 11.77
N GLY A 231 3.80 -11.90 11.32
CA GLY A 231 4.58 -10.73 10.99
C GLY A 231 5.25 -10.10 12.21
N ARG A 232 4.61 -10.12 13.38
CA ARG A 232 5.26 -9.70 14.65
C ARG A 232 6.54 -10.50 14.92
N ARG A 233 6.49 -11.83 14.74
CA ARG A 233 7.67 -12.70 14.94
C ARG A 233 8.71 -12.45 13.85
N ALA A 234 8.28 -12.34 12.60
CA ALA A 234 9.14 -12.08 11.45
C ALA A 234 9.97 -10.79 11.59
N LEU A 235 9.37 -9.73 12.14
CA LEU A 235 10.02 -8.43 12.32
C LEU A 235 10.72 -8.27 13.68
N THR A 236 10.73 -9.31 14.52
CA THR A 236 11.37 -9.21 15.84
C THR A 236 12.87 -8.94 15.70
N GLY A 237 13.35 -7.93 16.42
CA GLY A 237 14.76 -7.51 16.40
C GLY A 237 15.22 -6.83 15.12
N LEU A 238 14.30 -6.50 14.19
CA LEU A 238 14.61 -5.72 12.99
C LEU A 238 14.25 -4.25 13.19
N ASP A 239 15.09 -3.37 12.65
CA ASP A 239 14.83 -1.94 12.55
C ASP A 239 13.96 -1.66 11.32
N THR A 240 12.70 -1.28 11.53
CA THR A 240 11.77 -1.06 10.41
C THR A 240 12.06 0.20 9.60
N CYS A 241 12.86 1.14 10.11
CA CYS A 241 13.36 2.27 9.33
C CYS A 241 14.44 1.82 8.35
N VAL A 242 15.32 0.90 8.76
CA VAL A 242 16.25 0.23 7.83
C VAL A 242 15.47 -0.58 6.79
N LEU A 243 14.43 -1.33 7.20
CA LEU A 243 13.60 -2.08 6.25
C LEU A 243 12.90 -1.17 5.24
N ALA A 244 12.40 -0.02 5.69
CA ALA A 244 11.71 0.97 4.87
C ALA A 244 12.64 1.87 4.04
N GLY A 245 13.94 1.89 4.31
CA GLY A 245 14.90 2.72 3.58
C GLY A 245 14.94 2.39 2.09
N GLU A 246 15.47 3.30 1.26
CA GLU A 246 15.58 3.12 -0.20
C GLU A 246 16.37 1.87 -0.62
N ARG A 247 17.31 1.41 0.23
CA ARG A 247 18.06 0.17 0.02
C ARG A 247 17.51 -1.01 0.81
N GLY A 248 16.55 -0.73 1.70
CA GLY A 248 15.89 -1.73 2.52
C GLY A 248 14.84 -2.50 1.73
N PRO A 249 14.49 -3.71 2.17
CA PRO A 249 13.56 -4.58 1.46
C PRO A 249 12.21 -3.92 1.15
N PHE A 250 11.64 -3.10 2.02
CA PHE A 250 10.33 -2.49 1.76
C PHE A 250 10.43 -1.28 0.83
N GLY A 251 11.61 -0.66 0.68
CA GLY A 251 11.80 0.54 -0.12
C GLY A 251 12.54 0.36 -1.44
N SER A 252 13.17 -0.80 -1.69
CA SER A 252 14.15 -0.96 -2.76
C SER A 252 13.60 -1.17 -4.16
N VAL A 253 12.30 -1.45 -4.31
CA VAL A 253 11.67 -1.57 -5.63
C VAL A 253 10.79 -0.36 -5.87
N PRO A 254 11.18 0.57 -6.77
CA PRO A 254 10.43 1.79 -7.01
C PRO A 254 9.05 1.49 -7.61
N ARG A 255 8.06 2.34 -7.30
CA ARG A 255 6.73 2.25 -7.91
C ARG A 255 6.82 2.58 -9.39
N ARG A 256 6.11 1.80 -10.21
CA ARG A 256 5.83 2.14 -11.60
C ARG A 256 4.32 2.36 -11.80
N ILE A 257 3.97 3.47 -12.45
CA ILE A 257 2.60 3.81 -12.83
C ILE A 257 2.59 3.96 -14.35
N GLY A 258 1.89 3.04 -15.03
CA GLY A 258 2.07 2.82 -16.47
C GLY A 258 3.53 2.52 -16.80
N ASP A 259 4.09 3.27 -17.76
CA ASP A 259 5.47 3.09 -18.21
C ASP A 259 6.51 3.93 -17.44
N ARG A 260 6.10 4.69 -16.42
CA ARG A 260 6.95 5.65 -15.71
C ARG A 260 7.23 5.21 -14.28
N GLU A 261 8.43 5.53 -13.80
CA GLU A 261 8.74 5.46 -12.37
C GLU A 261 8.07 6.63 -11.63
N ALA A 262 7.54 6.33 -10.44
CA ALA A 262 6.88 7.27 -9.56
C ALA A 262 7.59 7.30 -8.20
N PRO A 263 8.76 7.96 -8.09
CA PRO A 263 9.56 7.96 -6.85
C PRO A 263 8.87 8.65 -5.67
N ARG A 264 7.86 9.48 -5.94
CA ARG A 264 7.01 10.14 -4.94
C ARG A 264 5.80 9.28 -4.51
N SER A 265 5.67 8.05 -5.01
CA SER A 265 4.65 7.05 -4.65
C SER A 265 5.22 5.98 -3.71
N ALA A 266 4.33 5.21 -3.06
CA ALA A 266 4.73 4.12 -2.20
C ALA A 266 5.47 3.05 -3.03
N PRO A 267 6.69 2.62 -2.61
CA PRO A 267 7.47 1.63 -3.35
C PRO A 267 6.66 0.37 -3.69
N GLU A 268 6.93 -0.25 -4.84
CA GLU A 268 6.25 -1.50 -5.23
C GLU A 268 6.56 -2.65 -4.27
N SER A 269 7.72 -2.57 -3.60
CA SER A 269 8.11 -3.48 -2.52
C SER A 269 7.45 -3.18 -1.17
N TRP A 270 6.64 -2.12 -1.05
CA TRP A 270 6.03 -1.75 0.22
C TRP A 270 5.03 -2.82 0.69
N PRO A 271 5.10 -3.28 1.96
CA PRO A 271 4.29 -4.40 2.43
C PRO A 271 2.82 -4.01 2.60
N MET A 272 1.94 -4.91 2.14
CA MET A 272 0.50 -4.81 2.36
C MET A 272 -0.01 -5.88 3.33
N ALA A 273 0.52 -7.10 3.23
CA ALA A 273 0.08 -8.22 4.07
C ALA A 273 1.14 -9.31 4.21
N LYS A 274 0.86 -10.26 5.12
CA LYS A 274 1.53 -11.57 5.23
C LYS A 274 3.05 -11.52 5.35
N ILE A 275 3.55 -10.58 6.15
CA ILE A 275 4.96 -10.58 6.52
C ILE A 275 5.24 -11.88 7.28
N ALA A 276 6.20 -12.67 6.79
CA ALA A 276 6.60 -13.94 7.37
C ALA A 276 8.10 -14.18 7.14
N THR A 277 8.72 -14.96 8.01
CA THR A 277 10.09 -15.43 7.84
C THR A 277 10.15 -16.95 7.73
N ARG A 278 11.20 -17.43 7.08
CA ARG A 278 11.59 -18.84 7.04
C ARG A 278 13.10 -18.93 7.20
N SER A 279 13.58 -19.80 8.10
CA SER A 279 15.01 -20.08 8.18
C SER A 279 15.52 -20.75 6.90
N LEU A 280 16.64 -20.24 6.39
CA LEU A 280 17.50 -20.88 5.39
C LEU A 280 18.63 -21.67 6.07
N GLY A 281 18.79 -21.48 7.38
CA GLY A 281 19.71 -22.17 8.29
C GLY A 281 20.93 -21.32 8.65
N SER A 282 21.72 -21.84 9.59
CA SER A 282 22.90 -21.15 10.11
C SER A 282 24.06 -21.14 9.10
N VAL A 283 24.81 -20.04 9.06
CA VAL A 283 25.94 -19.81 8.16
C VAL A 283 27.09 -19.14 8.89
N ALA A 284 28.28 -19.74 8.80
CA ALA A 284 29.53 -19.16 9.25
C ALA A 284 30.07 -18.21 8.16
N LEU A 285 29.87 -16.91 8.35
CA LEU A 285 30.35 -15.87 7.44
C LEU A 285 31.62 -15.23 8.01
N GLY A 286 32.68 -16.02 8.20
CA GLY A 286 33.98 -15.60 8.75
C GLY A 286 34.47 -16.52 9.87
N ASP A 287 35.40 -16.05 10.70
CA ASP A 287 36.00 -16.80 11.82
C ASP A 287 35.13 -16.78 13.11
N GLY A 288 33.94 -16.19 13.04
CA GLY A 288 33.00 -16.08 14.16
C GLY A 288 31.96 -17.21 14.22
N GLU A 289 31.15 -17.19 15.26
CA GLU A 289 30.03 -18.12 15.43
C GLU A 289 29.02 -18.03 14.27
N PRO A 290 28.44 -19.16 13.81
CA PRO A 290 27.46 -19.16 12.72
C PRO A 290 26.23 -18.31 13.03
N GLY A 291 25.96 -17.29 12.21
CA GLY A 291 24.74 -16.49 12.29
C GLY A 291 23.57 -17.17 11.57
N GLU A 292 22.35 -16.72 11.84
CA GLU A 292 21.14 -17.25 11.20
C GLU A 292 20.83 -16.52 9.90
N LEU A 293 20.57 -17.28 8.83
CA LEU A 293 20.10 -16.74 7.57
C LEU A 293 18.60 -17.03 7.43
N GLU A 294 17.80 -16.00 7.22
CA GLU A 294 16.36 -16.08 7.09
C GLU A 294 15.90 -15.46 5.78
N GLN A 295 14.85 -16.03 5.18
CA GLN A 295 14.13 -15.42 4.08
C GLN A 295 12.88 -14.74 4.63
N LEU A 296 12.81 -13.42 4.50
CA LEU A 296 11.61 -12.62 4.71
C LEU A 296 10.73 -12.68 3.46
N SER A 297 9.42 -12.77 3.62
CA SER A 297 8.44 -12.72 2.52
C SER A 297 7.21 -11.92 2.92
N TRP A 298 6.61 -11.21 1.97
CA TRP A 298 5.39 -10.43 2.17
C TRP A 298 4.64 -10.21 0.85
N ASP A 299 3.36 -9.88 0.94
CA ASP A 299 2.53 -9.59 -0.23
C ASP A 299 2.50 -8.08 -0.51
N THR A 300 2.57 -7.72 -1.79
CA THR A 300 2.34 -6.37 -2.34
C THR A 300 1.31 -6.43 -3.46
N SER A 301 0.92 -5.28 -4.02
CA SER A 301 -0.01 -5.21 -5.15
C SER A 301 0.53 -5.88 -6.42
N ALA A 302 1.86 -6.08 -6.50
CA ALA A 302 2.54 -6.70 -7.66
C ALA A 302 2.89 -8.18 -7.43
N GLY A 303 2.45 -8.76 -6.32
CA GLY A 303 2.71 -10.15 -5.94
C GLY A 303 3.58 -10.28 -4.69
N THR A 304 4.04 -11.50 -4.43
CA THR A 304 4.87 -11.77 -3.25
C THR A 304 6.30 -11.31 -3.49
N MET A 305 6.81 -10.51 -2.56
CA MET A 305 8.19 -10.08 -2.49
C MET A 305 8.94 -10.89 -1.44
N THR A 306 10.25 -10.97 -1.60
CA THR A 306 11.15 -11.70 -0.70
C THR A 306 12.45 -10.93 -0.51
N ALA A 307 13.08 -11.11 0.65
CA ALA A 307 14.42 -10.62 0.95
C ALA A 307 15.12 -11.59 1.89
N VAL A 308 16.43 -11.44 2.06
CA VAL A 308 17.21 -12.21 3.02
C VAL A 308 17.63 -11.31 4.17
N VAL A 309 17.56 -11.88 5.37
CA VAL A 309 18.03 -11.30 6.62
C VAL A 309 19.13 -12.21 7.16
N TYR A 310 20.29 -11.65 7.43
CA TYR A 310 21.34 -12.30 8.20
C TYR A 310 21.35 -11.74 9.62
N ARG A 311 21.25 -12.63 10.61
CA ARG A 311 21.29 -12.30 12.04
C ARG A 311 22.58 -12.82 12.63
N PRO A 312 23.53 -11.94 12.98
CA PRO A 312 24.75 -12.33 13.68
C PRO A 312 24.47 -13.07 14.99
N ALA A 313 25.25 -14.11 15.30
CA ALA A 313 25.08 -14.92 16.52
C ALA A 313 25.45 -14.17 17.80
N ASP A 314 26.32 -13.17 17.70
CA ASP A 314 26.75 -12.30 18.79
C ASP A 314 25.72 -11.21 19.16
N GLY A 315 24.55 -11.23 18.50
CA GLY A 315 23.50 -10.22 18.70
C GLY A 315 23.79 -8.89 17.99
N GLY A 316 24.76 -8.85 17.08
CA GLY A 316 25.04 -7.70 16.23
C GLY A 316 23.86 -7.29 15.34
N THR A 317 23.99 -6.13 14.69
CA THR A 317 22.93 -5.57 13.83
C THR A 317 22.62 -6.51 12.67
N PRO A 318 21.35 -6.91 12.47
CA PRO A 318 20.96 -7.70 11.32
C PRO A 318 21.25 -7.00 9.99
N VAL A 319 21.73 -7.74 9.01
CA VAL A 319 21.99 -7.25 7.65
C VAL A 319 20.86 -7.74 6.74
N VAL A 320 20.31 -6.86 5.92
CA VAL A 320 19.17 -7.17 5.05
C VAL A 320 19.51 -6.92 3.58
N SER A 321 18.99 -7.76 2.70
CA SER A 321 19.05 -7.52 1.26
C SER A 321 17.92 -6.58 0.80
N PRO A 322 18.07 -5.96 -0.38
CA PRO A 322 16.94 -5.45 -1.15
C PRO A 322 15.87 -6.54 -1.38
N ALA A 323 14.66 -6.10 -1.70
CA ALA A 323 13.59 -6.98 -2.13
C ALA A 323 13.81 -7.53 -3.53
N ASP A 324 13.28 -8.72 -3.74
CA ASP A 324 13.20 -9.40 -5.02
C ASP A 324 11.84 -10.08 -5.15
N ARG A 325 11.30 -10.14 -6.36
CA ARG A 325 10.02 -10.79 -6.63
C ARG A 325 10.14 -12.30 -6.45
N SER A 326 9.13 -12.91 -5.84
CA SER A 326 9.11 -14.34 -5.56
C SER A 326 9.23 -15.18 -6.85
N THR A 327 10.20 -16.08 -6.91
CA THR A 327 10.43 -17.01 -8.01
C THR A 327 11.03 -18.33 -7.50
N THR A 328 11.28 -19.29 -8.41
CA THR A 328 11.83 -20.61 -8.10
C THR A 328 13.29 -20.57 -7.65
N LEU A 329 14.17 -19.91 -8.42
CA LEU A 329 15.55 -19.63 -8.03
C LEU A 329 15.64 -18.19 -7.57
N GLN A 330 15.86 -17.97 -6.28
CA GLN A 330 16.07 -16.66 -5.71
C GLN A 330 17.55 -16.30 -5.70
N ALA A 331 17.87 -15.02 -5.88
CA ALA A 331 19.23 -14.52 -5.84
C ALA A 331 19.24 -13.14 -5.17
N TYR A 332 19.84 -13.05 -3.99
CA TYR A 332 19.87 -11.82 -3.21
C TYR A 332 21.28 -11.29 -3.08
N HIS A 333 21.44 -9.97 -3.23
CA HIS A 333 22.63 -9.25 -2.82
C HIS A 333 22.53 -8.91 -1.33
N LEU A 334 23.41 -9.48 -0.51
CA LEU A 334 23.50 -9.20 0.91
C LEU A 334 24.72 -8.31 1.18
N PRO A 335 24.52 -7.01 1.52
CA PRO A 335 25.59 -6.02 1.64
C PRO A 335 26.33 -6.14 2.98
N MET A 336 26.97 -7.28 3.21
CA MET A 336 27.76 -7.55 4.40
C MET A 336 28.98 -6.60 4.47
N PRO A 337 29.26 -5.96 5.62
CA PRO A 337 30.40 -5.07 5.77
C PRO A 337 31.73 -5.76 5.40
N GLY A 338 32.50 -5.14 4.51
CA GLY A 338 33.82 -5.62 4.08
C GLY A 338 33.83 -6.81 3.11
N ARG A 339 32.71 -7.52 2.93
CA ARG A 339 32.61 -8.65 2.00
C ARG A 339 31.17 -8.86 1.52
N PRO A 340 30.73 -8.23 0.41
CA PRO A 340 29.38 -8.43 -0.10
C PRO A 340 29.15 -9.89 -0.50
N LEU A 341 27.95 -10.39 -0.23
CA LEU A 341 27.60 -11.79 -0.47
C LEU A 341 26.41 -11.91 -1.41
N ALA A 342 26.39 -13.03 -2.12
CA ALA A 342 25.27 -13.46 -2.95
C ALA A 342 24.63 -14.69 -2.31
N VAL A 343 23.34 -14.58 -1.98
CA VAL A 343 22.56 -15.66 -1.37
C VAL A 343 21.60 -16.22 -2.42
N LEU A 344 21.77 -17.49 -2.77
CA LEU A 344 20.95 -18.21 -3.73
C LEU A 344 20.09 -19.23 -2.99
N SER A 345 18.77 -19.22 -3.20
CA SER A 345 17.89 -20.17 -2.52
C SER A 345 16.78 -20.69 -3.42
N TRP A 346 16.38 -21.94 -3.19
CA TRP A 346 15.30 -22.60 -3.91
C TRP A 346 14.64 -23.67 -3.05
N ARG A 347 13.45 -24.14 -3.45
CA ARG A 347 12.69 -25.17 -2.72
C ARG A 347 12.57 -26.50 -3.47
N THR A 348 12.75 -26.49 -4.78
CA THR A 348 12.63 -27.68 -5.62
C THR A 348 13.73 -28.68 -5.27
N ARG A 349 13.34 -29.91 -4.93
CA ARG A 349 14.28 -30.96 -4.49
C ARG A 349 15.06 -31.58 -5.66
N ASP A 350 14.39 -31.72 -6.81
CA ASP A 350 14.94 -32.39 -8.00
C ASP A 350 15.54 -31.37 -8.98
N ALA A 351 16.37 -30.46 -8.46
CA ALA A 351 16.99 -29.42 -9.26
C ALA A 351 18.49 -29.32 -8.98
N SER A 352 19.28 -29.16 -10.05
CA SER A 352 20.73 -29.05 -9.98
C SER A 352 21.14 -27.59 -10.12
N PHE A 353 21.85 -27.07 -9.11
CA PHE A 353 22.37 -25.71 -9.13
C PHE A 353 23.72 -25.66 -9.86
N SER A 354 23.91 -24.63 -10.68
CA SER A 354 25.18 -24.32 -11.32
C SER A 354 25.55 -22.85 -11.11
N ALA A 355 26.82 -22.62 -10.79
CA ALA A 355 27.41 -21.30 -10.63
C ALA A 355 28.42 -21.04 -11.76
N PRO A 356 28.69 -19.77 -12.08
CA PRO A 356 29.78 -19.42 -13.00
C PRO A 356 31.12 -20.06 -12.59
N PRO A 357 31.99 -20.41 -13.55
CA PRO A 357 33.35 -20.86 -13.25
C PRO A 357 34.10 -19.85 -12.37
N GLY A 358 34.91 -20.35 -11.42
CA GLY A 358 35.68 -19.49 -10.50
C GLY A 358 34.89 -18.87 -9.35
N THR A 359 33.61 -19.23 -9.18
CA THR A 359 32.80 -18.75 -8.04
C THR A 359 33.21 -19.43 -6.73
N THR A 360 33.66 -18.64 -5.74
CA THR A 360 33.94 -19.11 -4.38
C THR A 360 32.65 -19.34 -3.61
N ARG A 361 32.35 -20.60 -3.27
CA ARG A 361 31.17 -20.98 -2.47
C ARG A 361 31.52 -21.07 -1.00
N LEU A 362 30.89 -20.24 -0.18
CA LEU A 362 31.00 -20.26 1.28
C LEU A 362 30.04 -21.28 1.90
N VAL A 363 28.87 -21.45 1.28
CA VAL A 363 27.88 -22.48 1.61
C VAL A 363 27.44 -23.15 0.33
N ASP A 364 27.39 -24.49 0.34
CA ASP A 364 26.88 -25.28 -0.77
C ASP A 364 26.10 -26.49 -0.24
N ARG A 365 24.77 -26.36 -0.18
CA ARG A 365 23.88 -27.43 0.26
C ARG A 365 22.54 -27.40 -0.49
N PRO A 366 21.77 -28.49 -0.50
CA PRO A 366 20.47 -28.51 -1.16
C PRO A 366 19.57 -27.35 -0.71
N GLY A 367 19.12 -26.53 -1.66
CA GLY A 367 18.22 -25.40 -1.43
C GLY A 367 18.88 -24.09 -0.99
N LEU A 368 20.20 -24.06 -0.73
CA LEU A 368 20.94 -22.86 -0.33
C LEU A 368 22.39 -22.89 -0.79
N VAL A 369 22.78 -21.85 -1.52
CA VAL A 369 24.19 -21.56 -1.82
C VAL A 369 24.50 -20.12 -1.43
N VAL A 370 25.64 -19.90 -0.79
CA VAL A 370 26.14 -18.56 -0.47
C VAL A 370 27.52 -18.42 -1.11
N VAL A 371 27.71 -17.36 -1.88
CA VAL A 371 28.97 -17.09 -2.58
C VAL A 371 29.45 -15.67 -2.30
N GLU A 372 30.74 -15.43 -2.48
CA GLU A 372 31.27 -14.07 -2.48
C GLU A 372 30.76 -13.33 -3.72
N HIS A 373 30.18 -12.14 -3.51
CA HIS A 373 29.71 -11.32 -4.61
C HIS A 373 30.88 -10.50 -5.14
N THR A 374 31.15 -10.61 -6.44
CA THR A 374 32.22 -9.87 -7.11
C THR A 374 31.66 -8.71 -7.92
N ASP A 375 32.52 -7.80 -8.34
CA ASP A 375 32.12 -6.66 -9.18
C ASP A 375 31.71 -7.06 -10.61
N GLN A 376 31.72 -8.36 -10.93
CA GLN A 376 31.29 -8.88 -12.22
C GLN A 376 29.86 -9.39 -12.15
N ARG A 377 29.08 -9.12 -13.20
CA ARG A 377 27.74 -9.70 -13.34
C ARG A 377 27.82 -11.23 -13.41
N GLN A 378 27.37 -11.89 -12.35
CA GLN A 378 27.31 -13.35 -12.26
C GLN A 378 25.91 -13.85 -12.62
N THR A 379 25.83 -14.88 -13.47
CA THR A 379 24.56 -15.55 -13.81
C THR A 379 24.56 -16.99 -13.29
N PHE A 380 23.64 -17.27 -12.39
CA PHE A 380 23.42 -18.58 -11.78
C PHE A 380 22.28 -19.29 -12.49
N SER A 381 22.32 -20.62 -12.50
CA SER A 381 21.23 -21.43 -13.04
C SER A 381 20.82 -22.55 -12.09
N LEU A 382 19.54 -22.88 -12.17
CA LEU A 382 18.93 -24.01 -11.50
C LEU A 382 18.27 -24.86 -12.59
N ALA A 383 18.80 -26.04 -12.86
CA ALA A 383 18.25 -26.95 -13.86
C ALA A 383 17.26 -27.90 -13.17
N GLY A 384 15.97 -27.76 -13.47
CA GLY A 384 14.94 -28.72 -13.10
C GLY A 384 14.65 -29.69 -14.23
N THR A 385 13.73 -30.63 -13.97
CA THR A 385 13.28 -31.64 -14.94
C THR A 385 12.61 -31.04 -16.18
N GLU A 386 11.85 -29.96 -16.02
CA GLU A 386 11.05 -29.35 -17.10
C GLU A 386 11.69 -28.08 -17.71
N LYS A 387 12.43 -27.32 -16.90
CA LYS A 387 13.03 -26.06 -17.33
C LYS A 387 14.24 -25.69 -16.48
N THR A 388 15.07 -24.82 -17.04
CA THR A 388 16.17 -24.18 -16.30
C THR A 388 15.79 -22.75 -15.95
N TRP A 389 15.95 -22.39 -14.68
CA TRP A 389 15.77 -21.02 -14.19
C TRP A 389 17.13 -20.32 -14.13
N TYR A 390 17.21 -19.09 -14.62
CA TYR A 390 18.42 -18.27 -14.58
C TYR A 390 18.19 -17.04 -13.71
N ARG A 391 19.22 -16.63 -12.96
CA ARG A 391 19.24 -15.36 -12.23
C ARG A 391 20.59 -14.69 -12.40
N SER A 392 20.58 -13.42 -12.76
CA SER A 392 21.77 -12.59 -12.67
C SER A 392 21.67 -11.71 -11.44
N LEU A 393 22.77 -11.57 -10.72
CA LEU A 393 22.89 -10.49 -9.74
C LEU A 393 23.42 -9.23 -10.43
N PRO A 394 22.87 -8.04 -10.10
CA PRO A 394 23.45 -6.78 -10.54
C PRO A 394 24.83 -6.62 -9.91
N THR A 395 25.71 -5.87 -10.56
CA THR A 395 26.97 -5.45 -9.93
C THR A 395 26.66 -4.66 -8.64
N PRO A 396 27.47 -4.80 -7.57
CA PRO A 396 27.23 -4.23 -6.25
C PRO A 396 26.91 -2.73 -6.24
#